data_AF-A0A7R9H5N1-F1
#
_entry.id   AF-A0A7R9H5N1-F1
#
_cell.length_a   1.000
_cell.length_b   1.000
_cell.length_c   1.000
_cell.angle_alpha   90.00
_cell.angle_beta   90.00
_cell.angle_gamma   90.00
#
_symmetry.space_group_name_H-M   'P 1'
#
loop_
_entity.id
_entity.type
_entity.pdbx_description
1 polymer ?
#
loop_
_entity_poly.entity_id
_entity_poly.type
_entity_poly.pdbx_seq_one_letter_code
_entity_poly.pdbx_strand_id
1 'polypeptide(L)'
;MSVMKVLRQTLLKYQTVLTKHPYKVQSIQTSVLMLTGDVIAQRFVEKKKLSEMDGYRTACFTSVGFAMGPVLQYWYTILERIAGTNGKAITVVKKVLMDQIIAAPLLLAIVLTTITLLFGQDLAGVRAKFRQDYLAVLITNYQVWPIVQLANFYFVPLQYRVLLVQTIAIFWNTYLSTKANRPIEGKTLPLKKSF
;
A
#
# COMPACT_ATOMS: atom_id res chain seq x y z
N MET A 1 25.45 24.50 10.82
CA MET A 1 24.32 23.73 11.42
C MET A 1 24.50 22.26 11.04
N SER A 2 24.68 21.34 12.00
CA SER A 2 25.00 19.93 11.69
C SER A 2 23.82 19.20 11.02
N VAL A 3 24.10 18.40 9.99
CA VAL A 3 23.12 17.56 9.25
C VAL A 3 22.26 16.73 10.20
N MET A 4 22.84 16.20 11.28
CA MET A 4 22.11 15.43 12.30
C MET A 4 21.07 16.28 13.05
N LYS A 5 21.36 17.56 13.31
CA LYS A 5 20.40 18.47 13.94
C LYS A 5 19.22 18.76 13.01
N VAL A 6 19.49 18.96 11.71
CA VAL A 6 18.45 19.18 10.69
C VAL A 6 17.55 17.94 10.57
N LEU A 7 18.13 16.75 10.42
CA LEU A 7 17.38 15.50 10.35
C LEU A 7 16.49 15.28 11.58
N ARG A 8 17.06 15.49 12.78
CA ARG A 8 16.30 15.36 14.03
C ARG A 8 15.14 16.36 14.11
N GLN A 9 15.36 17.62 13.74
CA GLN A 9 14.30 18.63 13.72
C GLN A 9 13.19 18.29 12.72
N THR A 10 13.55 17.82 11.54
CA THR A 10 12.59 17.37 10.53
C THR A 10 11.77 16.18 11.02
N LEU A 11 12.41 15.19 11.65
CA LEU A 11 11.73 14.03 12.24
C LEU A 11 10.76 14.43 13.35
N LEU A 12 11.15 15.35 14.23
CA LEU A 12 10.29 15.84 15.31
C LEU A 12 9.07 16.59 14.75
N LYS A 13 9.28 17.47 13.76
CA LYS A 13 8.17 18.16 13.07
C LYS A 13 7.23 17.17 12.40
N TYR A 14 7.77 16.16 11.71
CA TYR A 14 6.98 15.09 11.11
C TYR A 14 6.15 14.36 12.18
N GLN A 15 6.75 13.97 13.30
CA GLN A 15 6.04 13.34 14.42
C GLN A 15 4.92 14.22 14.97
N THR A 16 5.14 15.53 15.12
CA THR A 16 4.10 16.47 15.56
C THR A 16 2.92 16.54 14.59
N VAL A 17 3.20 16.59 13.29
CA VAL A 17 2.14 16.63 12.27
C VAL A 17 1.38 15.30 12.22
N LEU A 18 2.10 14.18 12.34
CA LEU A 18 1.54 12.84 12.37
C LEU A 18 0.59 12.63 13.56
N THR A 19 0.94 13.13 14.75
CA THR A 19 0.06 13.04 15.92
C THR A 19 -1.12 14.01 15.86
N LYS A 20 -0.93 15.21 15.31
CA LYS A 20 -1.99 16.23 15.21
C LYS A 20 -3.02 15.92 14.12
N HIS A 21 -2.58 15.36 12.98
CA HIS A 21 -3.43 15.10 11.82
C HIS A 21 -3.22 13.68 11.25
N PRO A 22 -3.41 12.62 12.05
CA PRO A 22 -3.03 11.26 11.68
C PRO A 22 -3.70 10.76 10.39
N TYR A 23 -5.00 11.01 10.23
CA TYR A 23 -5.74 10.58 9.03
C TYR A 23 -5.27 11.29 7.76
N LYS A 24 -5.00 12.60 7.82
CA LYS A 24 -4.54 13.38 6.66
C LYS A 24 -3.14 12.95 6.24
N VAL A 25 -2.24 12.78 7.22
CA VAL A 25 -0.87 12.32 6.96
C VAL A 25 -0.92 10.93 6.36
N GLN A 26 -1.74 10.02 6.90
CA GLN A 26 -1.86 8.67 6.36
C GLN A 26 -2.40 8.68 4.92
N SER A 27 -3.44 9.47 4.60
CA SER A 27 -3.94 9.67 3.24
C SER A 27 -2.85 10.11 2.27
N ILE A 28 -2.08 11.15 2.62
CA ILE A 28 -1.03 11.67 1.75
C ILE A 28 0.07 10.62 1.56
N GLN A 29 0.48 9.96 2.64
CA GLN A 29 1.54 8.96 2.62
C GLN A 29 1.16 7.75 1.74
N THR A 30 -0.05 7.22 1.88
CA THR A 30 -0.53 6.10 1.05
C THR A 30 -0.71 6.51 -0.40
N SER A 31 -1.18 7.74 -0.67
CA SER A 31 -1.27 8.30 -2.03
C SER A 31 0.08 8.33 -2.71
N VAL A 32 1.10 8.89 -2.03
CA VAL A 32 2.46 9.01 -2.57
C VAL A 32 3.07 7.62 -2.82
N LEU A 33 2.85 6.67 -1.91
CA LEU A 33 3.33 5.30 -2.10
C LEU A 33 2.70 4.61 -3.31
N MET A 34 1.38 4.71 -3.46
CA MET A 34 0.67 4.11 -4.60
C MET A 34 1.02 4.80 -5.92
N LEU A 35 1.16 6.13 -5.93
CA LEU A 35 1.64 6.91 -7.07
C LEU A 35 3.04 6.44 -7.48
N THR A 36 3.97 6.39 -6.52
CA THR A 36 5.37 6.03 -6.78
C THR A 36 5.46 4.59 -7.28
N GLY A 37 4.75 3.66 -6.64
CA GLY A 37 4.71 2.28 -7.07
C GLY A 37 4.15 2.11 -8.48
N ASP A 38 3.09 2.85 -8.82
CA ASP A 38 2.53 2.82 -10.17
C ASP A 38 3.50 3.37 -11.23
N VAL A 39 4.14 4.52 -10.96
CA VAL A 39 5.15 5.10 -11.85
C VAL A 39 6.30 4.12 -12.08
N ILE A 40 6.78 3.45 -11.03
CA ILE A 40 7.85 2.45 -11.14
C ILE A 40 7.37 1.23 -11.96
N ALA A 41 6.16 0.74 -11.70
CA ALA A 41 5.58 -0.38 -12.43
C ALA A 41 5.52 -0.08 -13.93
N GLN A 42 4.98 1.08 -14.29
CA GLN A 42 4.87 1.48 -15.69
C GLN A 42 6.24 1.68 -16.34
N ARG A 43 7.17 2.39 -15.68
CA ARG A 43 8.44 2.78 -16.28
C ARG A 43 9.46 1.65 -16.35
N PHE A 44 9.57 0.85 -15.29
CA PHE A 44 10.66 -0.11 -15.12
C PHE A 44 10.23 -1.56 -15.24
N VAL A 45 9.00 -1.91 -14.85
CA VAL A 45 8.48 -3.29 -14.97
C VAL A 45 7.87 -3.50 -16.36
N GLU A 46 6.98 -2.59 -16.78
CA GLU A 46 6.33 -2.61 -18.09
C GLU A 46 7.16 -1.95 -19.20
N LYS A 47 8.28 -1.31 -18.83
CA LYS A 47 9.25 -0.68 -19.75
C LYS A 47 8.64 0.38 -20.67
N LYS A 48 7.56 1.04 -20.26
CA LYS A 48 6.94 2.14 -21.02
C LYS A 48 7.88 3.34 -21.13
N LYS A 49 7.82 4.05 -22.26
CA LYS A 49 8.42 5.38 -22.41
C LYS A 49 7.60 6.41 -21.65
N LEU A 50 8.18 7.58 -21.38
CA LEU A 50 7.48 8.68 -20.68
C LEU A 50 6.20 9.12 -21.44
N SER A 51 6.24 9.12 -22.77
CA SER A 51 5.09 9.44 -23.62
C SER A 51 3.98 8.39 -23.61
N GLU A 52 4.27 7.18 -23.13
CA GLU A 52 3.36 6.03 -23.09
C GLU A 52 2.80 5.79 -21.67
N MET A 53 3.23 6.60 -20.70
CA MET A 53 2.75 6.50 -19.32
C MET A 53 1.25 6.77 -19.25
N ASP A 54 0.56 5.88 -18.54
CA ASP A 54 -0.88 5.97 -18.36
C ASP A 54 -1.19 6.83 -17.13
N GLY A 55 -1.43 8.13 -17.38
CA GLY A 55 -1.75 9.10 -16.33
C GLY A 55 -3.08 8.82 -15.64
N TYR A 56 -4.06 8.26 -16.35
CA TYR A 56 -5.34 7.86 -15.77
C TYR A 56 -5.14 6.75 -14.73
N ARG A 57 -4.38 5.72 -15.09
CA ARG A 57 -3.98 4.66 -14.16
C ARG A 57 -3.27 5.22 -12.93
N THR A 58 -2.29 6.10 -13.11
CA THR A 58 -1.57 6.70 -11.97
C THR A 58 -2.52 7.51 -11.09
N ALA A 59 -3.45 8.26 -11.67
CA ALA A 59 -4.47 9.00 -10.93
C ALA A 59 -5.41 8.07 -10.15
N CYS A 60 -5.86 6.95 -10.73
CA CYS A 60 -6.66 5.94 -10.02
C CYS A 60 -5.90 5.37 -8.81
N PHE A 61 -4.65 4.94 -8.98
CA PHE A 61 -3.84 4.41 -7.88
C PHE A 61 -3.62 5.44 -6.77
N THR A 62 -3.32 6.68 -7.15
CA THR A 62 -3.15 7.79 -6.20
C THR A 62 -4.44 8.04 -5.42
N SER A 63 -5.59 8.02 -6.10
CA SER A 63 -6.91 8.27 -5.49
C SER A 63 -7.32 7.14 -4.54
N VAL A 64 -7.06 5.88 -4.92
CA VAL A 64 -7.26 4.73 -4.03
C VAL A 64 -6.37 4.85 -2.80
N GLY A 65 -5.10 5.24 -2.97
CA GLY A 65 -4.19 5.50 -1.85
C GLY A 65 -4.75 6.56 -0.91
N PHE A 66 -5.23 7.68 -1.45
CA PHE A 66 -5.81 8.77 -0.66
C PHE A 66 -7.01 8.31 0.17
N ALA A 67 -7.91 7.55 -0.44
CA ALA A 67 -9.11 7.01 0.21
C ALA A 67 -8.80 5.90 1.22
N MET A 68 -7.78 5.08 0.98
CA MET A 68 -7.38 3.99 1.86
C MET A 68 -6.59 4.45 3.10
N GLY A 69 -5.93 5.61 3.04
CA GLY A 69 -5.16 6.12 4.16
C GLY A 69 -5.94 6.24 5.48
N PRO A 70 -7.14 6.86 5.50
CA PRO A 70 -7.94 6.98 6.71
C PRO A 70 -8.46 5.63 7.21
N VAL A 71 -8.78 4.71 6.29
CA VAL A 71 -9.22 3.34 6.61
C VAL A 71 -8.09 2.59 7.34
N LEU A 72 -6.86 2.67 6.81
CA LEU A 72 -5.67 2.10 7.43
C LEU A 72 -5.38 2.74 8.80
N GLN A 73 -5.47 4.06 8.90
CA GLN A 73 -5.26 4.76 10.17
C GLN A 73 -6.30 4.34 11.23
N TYR A 74 -7.56 4.18 10.82
CA TYR A 74 -8.62 3.70 11.69
C TYR A 74 -8.36 2.26 12.15
N TRP A 75 -7.95 1.38 11.23
CA TRP A 75 -7.57 0.01 11.56
C TRP A 75 -6.40 -0.06 12.56
N TYR A 76 -5.34 0.73 12.36
CA TYR A 76 -4.24 0.79 13.31
C TYR A 76 -4.70 1.31 14.69
N THR A 77 -5.64 2.24 14.73
CA THR A 77 -6.23 2.71 15.99
C THR A 77 -6.97 1.58 16.72
N ILE A 78 -7.68 0.71 15.99
CA ILE A 78 -8.31 -0.50 16.55
C ILE A 78 -7.26 -1.47 17.11
N LEU A 79 -6.19 -1.71 16.35
CA LEU A 79 -5.10 -2.59 16.79
C LEU A 79 -4.41 -2.09 18.05
N GLU A 80 -4.19 -0.78 18.19
CA GLU A 80 -3.66 -0.19 19.42
C GLU A 80 -4.61 -0.41 20.62
N ARG A 81 -5.92 -0.31 20.43
CA ARG A 81 -6.92 -0.53 21.49
C ARG A 81 -6.98 -1.99 21.94
N ILE A 82 -6.85 -2.96 21.02
CA ILE A 82 -7.02 -4.39 21.32
C ILE A 82 -5.72 -5.06 21.79
N ALA A 83 -4.58 -4.67 21.22
CA ALA A 83 -3.28 -5.27 21.55
C ALA A 83 -2.49 -4.46 22.59
N GLY A 84 -2.81 -3.17 22.75
CA GLY A 84 -2.10 -2.25 23.64
C GLY A 84 -0.94 -1.52 22.96
N THR A 85 -0.43 -0.50 23.64
CA THR A 85 0.58 0.46 23.13
C THR A 85 1.99 0.19 23.66
N ASN A 86 2.17 -0.81 24.54
CA ASN A 86 3.35 -0.98 25.39
C ASN A 86 4.63 -1.44 24.66
N GLY A 87 4.67 -1.40 23.32
CA GLY A 87 5.87 -1.63 22.50
C GLY A 87 6.53 -3.01 22.62
N LYS A 88 6.00 -3.89 23.48
CA LYS A 88 6.54 -5.24 23.73
C LYS A 88 6.43 -6.09 22.47
N ALA A 89 7.41 -6.98 22.27
CA ALA A 89 7.45 -7.87 21.11
C ALA A 89 6.14 -8.69 20.95
N ILE A 90 5.57 -9.18 22.05
CA ILE A 90 4.31 -9.94 22.02
C ILE A 90 3.11 -9.11 21.53
N THR A 91 3.02 -7.86 21.97
CA THR A 91 1.99 -6.90 21.53
C THR A 91 2.09 -6.65 20.04
N VAL A 92 3.32 -6.50 19.57
CA VAL A 92 3.63 -6.29 18.16
C VAL A 92 3.29 -7.51 17.30
N VAL A 93 3.70 -8.71 17.71
CA VAL A 93 3.37 -9.96 16.98
C VAL A 93 1.85 -10.14 16.92
N LYS A 94 1.13 -9.87 18.03
CA LYS A 94 -0.33 -9.89 18.04
C LYS A 94 -0.93 -8.94 17.00
N LYS A 95 -0.43 -7.70 16.91
CA LYS A 95 -0.88 -6.73 15.89
C LYS A 95 -0.63 -7.22 14.47
N VAL A 96 0.55 -7.77 14.19
CA VAL A 96 0.90 -8.32 12.88
C VAL A 96 -0.03 -9.48 12.53
N LEU A 97 -0.27 -10.42 13.44
CA LEU A 97 -1.18 -11.55 13.18
C LEU A 97 -2.60 -11.08 12.89
N MET A 98 -3.13 -10.13 13.67
CA MET A 98 -4.46 -9.57 13.43
C MET A 98 -4.54 -8.84 12.09
N ASP A 99 -3.51 -8.06 11.75
CA ASP A 99 -3.42 -7.35 10.48
C ASP A 99 -3.43 -8.33 9.29
N GLN A 100 -2.64 -9.40 9.36
CA GLN A 100 -2.54 -10.38 8.29
C GLN A 100 -3.80 -11.24 8.16
N ILE A 101 -4.44 -11.63 9.27
CA ILE A 101 -5.63 -12.49 9.24
C ILE A 101 -6.90 -11.71 8.85
N ILE A 102 -7.01 -10.46 9.27
CA ILE A 102 -8.26 -9.68 9.12
C ILE A 102 -8.10 -8.62 8.04
N ALA A 103 -7.16 -7.69 8.21
CA ALA A 103 -7.07 -6.54 7.34
C ALA A 103 -6.51 -6.88 5.96
N ALA A 104 -5.43 -7.65 5.87
CA ALA A 104 -4.82 -7.99 4.59
C ALA A 104 -5.82 -8.59 3.58
N PRO A 105 -6.61 -9.64 3.89
CA PRO A 105 -7.58 -10.17 2.93
C PRO A 105 -8.66 -9.14 2.56
N LEU A 106 -9.22 -8.43 3.56
CA LEU A 106 -10.30 -7.46 3.32
C LEU A 106 -9.83 -6.26 2.50
N LEU A 107 -8.71 -5.65 2.88
CA LEU A 107 -8.19 -4.45 2.23
C LEU A 107 -7.65 -4.75 0.83
N LEU A 108 -7.02 -5.92 0.60
CA LEU A 108 -6.61 -6.31 -0.74
C LEU A 108 -7.80 -6.59 -1.65
N ALA A 109 -8.86 -7.20 -1.11
CA ALA A 109 -10.11 -7.39 -1.86
C ALA A 109 -10.74 -6.04 -2.24
N ILE A 110 -10.81 -5.09 -1.31
CA ILE A 110 -11.32 -3.74 -1.55
C ILE A 110 -10.48 -3.05 -2.64
N VAL A 111 -9.16 -3.01 -2.48
CA VAL A 111 -8.26 -2.33 -3.44
C VAL A 111 -8.37 -2.94 -4.82
N LEU A 112 -8.34 -4.27 -4.95
CA LEU A 112 -8.46 -4.95 -6.24
C LEU A 112 -9.82 -4.67 -6.89
N THR A 113 -10.90 -4.70 -6.11
CA THR A 113 -12.26 -4.35 -6.58
C THR A 113 -12.30 -2.91 -7.08
N THR A 114 -11.88 -1.95 -6.24
CA THR A 114 -11.95 -0.52 -6.56
C THR A 114 -11.14 -0.19 -7.80
N ILE A 115 -9.91 -0.70 -7.92
CA ILE A 115 -9.08 -0.44 -9.11
C ILE A 115 -9.72 -1.03 -10.36
N THR A 116 -10.25 -2.25 -10.27
CA THR A 116 -10.90 -2.92 -11.41
C THR A 116 -12.12 -2.15 -11.89
N LEU A 117 -12.96 -1.66 -10.97
CA LEU A 117 -14.12 -0.83 -11.29
C LEU A 117 -13.71 0.54 -11.86
N LEU A 118 -12.66 1.17 -11.30
CA LEU A 118 -12.14 2.44 -11.83
C LEU A 118 -11.61 2.30 -13.26
N PHE A 119 -11.12 1.12 -13.66
CA PHE A 119 -10.78 0.84 -15.06
C PHE A 119 -11.97 0.46 -15.94
N GLY A 120 -13.19 0.76 -15.50
CA GLY A 120 -14.42 0.61 -16.28
C GLY A 120 -14.88 -0.84 -16.43
N GLN A 121 -14.37 -1.77 -15.63
CA GLN A 121 -14.87 -3.14 -15.61
C GLN A 121 -16.17 -3.23 -14.82
N ASP A 122 -17.00 -4.21 -15.16
CA ASP A 122 -18.21 -4.57 -14.43
C ASP A 122 -17.93 -5.58 -13.32
N LEU A 123 -18.97 -5.96 -12.57
CA LEU A 123 -18.86 -6.98 -11.51
C LEU A 123 -18.38 -8.33 -12.03
N ALA A 124 -18.68 -8.69 -13.29
CA ALA A 124 -18.15 -9.88 -13.92
C ALA A 124 -16.63 -9.77 -14.13
N GLY A 125 -16.13 -8.60 -14.54
CA GLY A 125 -14.71 -8.28 -14.60
C GLY A 125 -14.03 -8.33 -13.23
N VAL A 126 -14.65 -7.78 -12.19
CA VAL A 126 -14.15 -7.93 -10.80
C VAL A 126 -14.03 -9.41 -10.42
N ARG A 127 -15.07 -10.21 -10.66
CA ARG A 127 -15.05 -11.65 -10.34
C ARG A 127 -13.94 -12.39 -11.09
N ALA A 128 -13.74 -12.08 -12.37
CA ALA A 128 -12.66 -12.65 -13.17
C ALA A 128 -11.29 -12.24 -12.62
N LYS A 129 -11.11 -10.96 -12.28
CA LYS A 129 -9.88 -10.44 -11.69
C LYS A 129 -9.55 -11.09 -10.35
N PHE A 130 -10.56 -11.33 -9.51
CA PHE A 130 -10.38 -12.06 -8.26
C PHE A 130 -9.90 -13.50 -8.49
N ARG A 131 -10.53 -14.21 -9.43
CA ARG A 131 -10.12 -15.59 -9.77
C ARG A 131 -8.68 -15.64 -10.30
N GLN A 132 -8.26 -14.63 -11.05
CA GLN A 132 -6.94 -14.59 -11.67
C GLN A 132 -5.84 -14.17 -10.69
N ASP A 133 -6.04 -13.09 -9.94
CA ASP A 133 -4.94 -12.43 -9.23
C ASP A 133 -5.08 -12.39 -7.71
N TYR A 134 -6.29 -12.46 -7.14
CA TYR A 134 -6.49 -12.19 -5.71
C TYR A 134 -5.71 -13.17 -4.82
N LEU A 135 -5.83 -14.49 -5.07
CA LEU A 135 -5.10 -15.48 -4.27
C LEU A 135 -3.58 -15.34 -4.43
N ALA A 136 -3.10 -15.09 -5.65
CA ALA A 136 -1.68 -14.89 -5.89
C ALA A 136 -1.15 -13.65 -5.14
N VAL A 137 -1.90 -12.54 -5.16
CA VAL A 137 -1.57 -11.32 -4.41
C VAL A 137 -1.60 -11.58 -2.91
N LEU A 138 -2.61 -12.28 -2.40
CA LEU A 138 -2.75 -12.59 -0.98
C LEU A 138 -1.63 -13.52 -0.47
N ILE A 139 -1.28 -14.55 -1.23
CA ILE A 139 -0.14 -15.43 -0.90
C ILE A 139 1.15 -14.62 -0.89
N THR A 140 1.38 -13.77 -1.90
CA THR A 140 2.58 -12.92 -1.94
C THR A 140 2.62 -11.96 -0.75
N ASN A 141 1.46 -11.41 -0.34
CA ASN A 141 1.35 -10.60 0.86
C ASN A 141 1.83 -11.36 2.10
N TYR A 142 1.38 -12.62 2.29
CA TYR A 142 1.80 -13.46 3.42
C TYR A 142 3.25 -13.93 3.34
N GLN A 143 3.86 -13.95 2.16
CA GLN A 143 5.28 -14.24 2.02
C GLN A 143 6.15 -13.02 2.38
N VAL A 144 5.68 -11.81 2.06
CA VAL A 144 6.47 -10.59 2.25
C VAL A 144 6.28 -10.01 3.64
N TRP A 145 5.05 -9.67 4.01
CA TRP A 145 4.80 -8.80 5.15
C TRP A 145 5.08 -9.41 6.52
N PRO A 146 4.72 -10.68 6.82
CA PRO A 146 5.08 -11.30 8.09
C PRO A 146 6.59 -11.34 8.31
N ILE A 147 7.36 -11.69 7.28
CA ILE A 147 8.83 -11.78 7.35
C ILE A 147 9.44 -10.39 7.55
N VAL A 148 9.00 -9.42 6.74
CA VAL A 148 9.45 -8.02 6.85
C VAL A 148 9.14 -7.46 8.21
N GLN A 149 7.94 -7.68 8.74
CA GLN A 149 7.57 -7.20 10.07
C GLN A 149 8.41 -7.88 11.16
N LEU A 150 8.60 -9.20 11.11
CA LEU A 150 9.42 -9.90 12.09
C LEU A 150 10.86 -9.36 12.10
N ALA A 151 11.47 -9.20 10.92
CA ALA A 151 12.79 -8.61 10.78
C ALA A 151 12.84 -7.14 11.27
N ASN A 152 11.82 -6.36 10.95
CA ASN A 152 11.68 -4.97 11.37
C ASN A 152 11.65 -4.83 12.90
N PHE A 153 10.93 -5.73 13.59
CA PHE A 153 10.83 -5.67 15.05
C PHE A 153 12.03 -6.24 15.77
N TYR A 154 12.68 -7.26 15.20
CA TYR A 154 13.82 -7.92 15.80
C TYR A 154 15.14 -7.17 15.56
N PHE A 155 15.41 -6.72 14.33
CA PHE A 155 16.71 -6.15 13.96
C PHE A 155 16.73 -4.62 13.85
N VAL A 156 15.59 -3.99 13.56
CA VAL A 156 15.58 -2.55 13.25
C VAL A 156 15.26 -1.70 14.49
N PRO A 157 16.12 -0.73 14.84
CA PRO A 157 15.84 0.22 15.92
C PRO A 157 14.54 1.00 15.67
N LEU A 158 13.81 1.31 16.74
CA LEU A 158 12.47 1.90 16.69
C LEU A 158 12.35 3.09 15.73
N GLN A 159 13.34 4.00 15.73
CA GLN A 159 13.35 5.19 14.88
C GLN A 159 13.45 4.92 13.36
N TYR A 160 13.95 3.75 12.96
CA TYR A 160 14.13 3.37 11.54
C TYR A 160 13.06 2.40 11.03
N ARG A 161 12.18 1.90 11.91
CA ARG A 161 11.18 0.89 11.53
C ARG A 161 10.20 1.36 10.47
N VAL A 162 9.78 2.62 10.56
CA VAL A 162 8.91 3.25 9.56
C VAL A 162 9.63 3.34 8.22
N LEU A 163 10.91 3.72 8.21
CA LEU A 163 11.69 3.85 6.98
C LEU A 163 11.81 2.52 6.23
N LEU A 164 12.10 1.42 6.95
CA LEU A 164 12.17 0.08 6.33
C LEU A 164 10.81 -0.28 5.70
N VAL A 165 9.72 -0.16 6.45
CA VAL A 165 8.37 -0.51 5.99
C VAL A 165 7.99 0.30 4.75
N GLN A 166 8.24 1.61 4.77
CA GLN A 166 7.95 2.49 3.64
C GLN A 166 8.79 2.15 2.41
N THR A 167 10.03 1.71 2.59
CA THR A 167 10.90 1.27 1.51
C THR A 167 10.35 0.00 0.85
N ILE A 168 10.00 -1.01 1.65
CA ILE A 168 9.38 -2.25 1.15
C ILE A 168 8.02 -1.95 0.50
N ALA A 169 7.26 -1.01 1.05
CA ALA A 169 5.96 -0.61 0.51
C ALA A 169 6.05 -0.08 -0.93
N ILE A 170 7.16 0.56 -1.34
CA ILE A 170 7.34 0.99 -2.73
C ILE A 170 7.35 -0.23 -3.67
N PHE A 171 8.11 -1.27 -3.32
CA PHE A 171 8.16 -2.51 -4.09
C PHE A 171 6.81 -3.23 -4.09
N TRP A 172 6.13 -3.28 -2.94
CA TRP A 172 4.80 -3.84 -2.83
C TRP A 172 3.77 -3.12 -3.72
N ASN A 173 3.74 -1.79 -3.71
CA ASN A 173 2.82 -1.01 -4.55
C ASN A 173 3.16 -1.13 -6.04
N THR A 174 4.44 -1.28 -6.38
CA THR A 174 4.89 -1.60 -7.74
C THR A 174 4.35 -2.96 -8.20
N TYR A 175 4.47 -3.99 -7.36
CA TYR A 175 3.94 -5.32 -7.61
C TYR A 175 2.41 -5.29 -7.76
N LEU A 176 1.71 -4.64 -6.82
CA LEU A 176 0.26 -4.54 -6.83
C LEU A 176 -0.25 -3.80 -8.06
N SER A 177 0.41 -2.71 -8.46
CA SER A 177 0.09 -1.98 -9.68
C SER A 177 0.23 -2.87 -10.92
N THR A 178 1.33 -3.61 -11.02
CA THR A 178 1.56 -4.56 -12.13
C THR A 178 0.47 -5.63 -12.19
N LYS A 179 0.12 -6.23 -11.05
CA LYS A 179 -0.92 -7.28 -10.98
C LYS A 179 -2.29 -6.74 -11.32
N ALA A 180 -2.71 -5.64 -10.71
CA ALA A 180 -4.03 -5.06 -10.94
C ALA A 180 -4.23 -4.62 -12.39
N ASN A 181 -3.18 -4.23 -13.11
CA ASN A 181 -3.24 -3.80 -14.51
C ASN A 181 -2.98 -4.91 -15.53
N ARG A 182 -2.70 -6.14 -15.09
CA ARG A 182 -2.62 -7.27 -16.02
C ARG A 182 -3.98 -7.48 -16.70
N PRO A 183 -4.03 -7.69 -18.03
CA PRO A 183 -5.27 -8.00 -18.73
C PRO A 183 -5.97 -9.22 -18.11
N ILE A 184 -7.30 -9.17 -18.08
CA ILE A 184 -8.11 -10.29 -17.64
C ILE A 184 -8.07 -11.38 -18.72
N GLU A 185 -7.59 -12.56 -18.38
CA GLU A 185 -7.50 -13.67 -19.33
C GLU A 185 -8.90 -14.04 -19.84
N GLY A 186 -9.06 -14.11 -21.17
CA GLY A 186 -10.33 -14.42 -21.82
C GLY A 186 -11.31 -13.25 -21.96
N LYS A 187 -10.97 -12.02 -21.54
CA LYS A 187 -11.72 -10.80 -21.89
C LYS A 187 -10.81 -9.84 -22.67
N THR A 188 -11.17 -9.50 -23.90
CA THR A 188 -10.54 -8.37 -24.60
C THR A 188 -10.82 -7.10 -23.81
N LEU A 189 -9.78 -6.34 -23.48
CA LEU A 189 -9.92 -5.02 -22.86
C LEU A 189 -10.86 -4.18 -23.74
N PRO A 190 -11.90 -3.53 -23.21
CA PRO A 190 -12.55 -2.48 -23.96
C PRO A 190 -11.46 -1.48 -24.32
N LEU A 191 -11.31 -1.24 -25.64
CA LEU A 191 -10.35 -0.29 -26.19
C LEU A 191 -10.34 0.95 -25.31
N LYS A 192 -9.14 1.37 -24.89
CA LYS A 192 -8.88 2.62 -24.17
C LYS A 192 -9.89 3.65 -24.66
N LYS A 193 -10.85 4.06 -23.82
CA LYS A 193 -11.61 5.27 -24.11
C LYS A 193 -10.60 6.39 -24.01
N SER A 194 -10.06 6.79 -25.16
CA SER A 194 -9.37 8.05 -25.33
C SER A 194 -10.34 9.14 -24.89
N PHE A 195 -10.10 9.68 -23.70
CA PHE A 195 -10.62 10.98 -23.32
C PHE A 195 -9.58 12.03 -23.73
#